data_AF-A0A7J6WNB5-F1
#
_entry.id   AF-A0A7J6WNB5-F1
#
_cell.length_a   1.000
_cell.length_b   1.000
_cell.length_c   1.000
_cell.angle_alpha   90.00
_cell.angle_beta   90.00
_cell.angle_gamma   90.00
#
_symmetry.space_group_name_H-M   'P 1'
#
loop_
_entity.id
_entity.type
_entity.pdbx_description
1 polymer ?
#
loop_
_entity_poly.entity_id
_entity_poly.type
_entity_poly.pdbx_seq_one_letter_code
_entity_poly.pdbx_strand_id
1 'polypeptide(L)'
;ENFLILQAFIASMACYNFPLLANVPLWNSKGYIIALLLHIALSEPLYYWIHKMFHRDYLFYQLSYYPPFLRSASILLQVVLAYGAESDRILGIPGEELKGIYSAREFVWWYNGHPDCSDLDPDLKSTDTAVILGQGNVALDVARILLRPTSELAKTDIADHALASLQESSIRKVYLVGRRGPVQAACTAKELREVLGNVKYLLDY
;
A
#
# COMPACT_ATOMS: atom_id res chain seq x y z
N GLU A 1 -1.09 -18.52 5.94
CA GLU A 1 -0.83 -19.97 6.04
C GLU A 1 0.68 -20.24 6.08
N ASN A 2 1.36 -20.09 7.23
CA ASN A 2 2.83 -20.28 7.31
C ASN A 2 3.34 -20.62 8.74
N PHE A 3 2.58 -21.36 9.54
CA PHE A 3 3.00 -21.73 10.92
C PHE A 3 3.23 -23.23 11.14
N LEU A 4 2.97 -24.07 10.14
CA LEU A 4 3.12 -25.53 10.24
C LEU A 4 4.56 -25.97 10.56
N ILE A 5 5.56 -25.32 9.96
CA ILE A 5 6.97 -25.65 10.18
C ILE A 5 7.42 -25.27 11.59
N LEU A 6 6.98 -24.10 12.07
CA LEU A 6 7.29 -23.62 13.41
C LEU A 6 6.64 -24.50 14.48
N GLN A 7 5.39 -24.90 14.27
CA GLN A 7 4.68 -25.81 15.16
C GLN A 7 5.32 -27.20 15.20
N ALA A 8 5.75 -27.74 14.05
CA ALA A 8 6.47 -29.02 13.97
C ALA A 8 7.82 -28.97 14.71
N PHE A 9 8.54 -27.86 14.61
CA PHE A 9 9.83 -27.68 15.29
C PHE A 9 9.66 -27.61 16.81
N ILE A 10 8.68 -26.84 17.29
CA ILE A 10 8.36 -26.73 18.72
C ILE A 10 7.91 -28.08 19.29
N ALA A 11 7.08 -28.83 18.56
CA ALA A 11 6.63 -30.16 18.97
C ALA A 11 7.80 -31.15 19.08
N SER A 12 8.73 -31.13 18.12
CA SER A 12 9.93 -31.97 18.13
C SER A 12 10.84 -31.66 19.34
N MET A 13 11.06 -30.37 19.62
CA MET A 13 11.84 -29.94 20.80
C MET A 13 11.16 -30.35 22.12
N ALA A 14 9.83 -30.27 22.20
CA ALA A 14 9.08 -30.67 23.38
C ALA A 14 9.19 -32.20 23.64
N CYS A 15 9.09 -33.01 22.59
CA CYS A 15 9.28 -34.47 22.70
C CYS A 15 10.71 -34.85 23.14
N TYR A 16 11.72 -34.05 22.78
CA TYR A 16 13.11 -34.31 23.16
C TYR A 16 13.42 -33.91 24.61
N ASN A 17 12.84 -32.80 25.09
CA ASN A 17 13.16 -32.26 26.42
C ASN A 17 12.32 -32.87 27.56
N PHE A 18 11.18 -33.50 27.25
CA PHE A 18 10.29 -34.10 28.26
C PHE A 18 10.07 -35.60 27.98
N PRO A 19 10.84 -36.50 28.63
CA PRO A 19 10.74 -37.96 28.43
C PRO A 19 9.36 -38.55 28.73
N LEU A 20 8.53 -37.81 29.47
CA LEU A 20 7.13 -38.14 29.78
C LEU A 20 6.22 -38.15 28.54
N LEU A 21 6.57 -37.38 27.50
CA LEU A 21 5.82 -37.31 26.24
C LEU A 21 6.15 -38.45 25.26
N ALA A 22 7.29 -39.13 25.43
CA ALA A 22 7.73 -40.22 24.54
C ALA A 22 6.84 -41.48 24.63
N ASN A 23 6.15 -41.67 25.77
CA ASN A 23 5.29 -42.82 26.03
C ASN A 23 3.80 -42.53 25.80
N VAL A 24 3.44 -41.37 25.23
CA VAL A 24 2.04 -41.04 24.95
C VAL A 24 1.60 -41.83 23.72
N PRO A 25 0.61 -42.74 23.83
CA PRO A 25 0.15 -43.50 22.68
C PRO A 25 -0.47 -42.53 21.66
N LEU A 26 0.14 -42.44 20.47
CA LEU A 26 -0.24 -41.53 19.38
C LEU A 26 -1.68 -41.74 18.86
N TRP A 27 -2.38 -42.77 19.34
CA TRP A 27 -3.71 -43.18 18.89
C TRP A 27 -4.75 -43.31 20.02
N ASN A 28 -4.51 -42.71 21.20
CA ASN A 28 -5.51 -42.68 22.27
C ASN A 28 -6.15 -41.28 22.36
N SER A 29 -7.45 -41.18 22.09
CA SER A 29 -8.22 -39.92 22.12
C SER A 29 -8.12 -39.17 23.45
N LYS A 30 -7.90 -39.90 24.56
CA LYS A 30 -7.64 -39.30 25.88
C LYS A 30 -6.31 -38.55 25.94
N GLY A 31 -5.28 -38.99 25.21
CA GLY A 31 -3.99 -38.33 25.12
C GLY A 31 -4.06 -36.99 24.39
N TYR A 32 -4.88 -36.91 23.33
CA TYR A 32 -5.09 -35.65 22.60
C TYR A 32 -5.79 -34.61 23.47
N ILE A 33 -6.81 -35.01 24.23
CA ILE A 33 -7.53 -34.12 25.15
C ILE A 33 -6.58 -33.60 26.23
N ILE A 34 -5.75 -34.47 26.81
CA ILE A 34 -4.78 -34.07 27.83
C ILE A 34 -3.71 -33.13 27.24
N ALA A 35 -3.20 -33.40 26.05
CA ALA A 35 -2.22 -32.52 25.38
C ALA A 35 -2.82 -31.14 25.05
N LEU A 36 -4.09 -31.10 24.59
CA LEU A 36 -4.80 -29.86 24.32
C LEU A 36 -5.05 -29.06 25.60
N LEU A 37 -5.45 -29.73 26.68
CA LEU A 37 -5.63 -29.11 28.00
C LEU A 37 -4.30 -28.59 28.55
N LEU A 38 -3.20 -29.34 28.39
CA LEU A 38 -1.87 -28.91 28.81
C LEU A 38 -1.41 -27.67 28.01
N HIS A 39 -1.67 -27.64 26.71
CA HIS A 39 -1.33 -26.51 25.84
C HIS A 39 -2.10 -25.24 26.24
N ILE A 40 -3.42 -25.34 26.40
CA ILE A 40 -4.26 -24.20 26.78
C ILE A 40 -3.97 -23.74 28.22
N ALA A 41 -3.80 -24.67 29.16
CA ALA A 41 -3.67 -24.32 30.58
C ALA A 41 -2.27 -23.89 31.01
N LEU A 42 -1.20 -24.35 30.32
CA LEU A 42 0.17 -24.04 30.72
C LEU A 42 0.92 -23.21 29.68
N SER A 43 0.78 -23.52 28.39
CA SER A 43 1.61 -22.85 27.37
C SER A 43 1.13 -21.43 27.10
N GLU A 44 -0.18 -21.18 27.05
CA GLU A 44 -0.72 -19.85 26.78
C GLU A 44 -0.47 -18.87 27.94
N PRO A 45 -0.72 -19.21 29.23
CA PRO A 45 -0.43 -18.29 30.34
C PRO A 45 1.07 -18.03 30.50
N LEU A 46 1.92 -19.04 30.27
CA LEU A 46 3.37 -18.89 30.36
C LEU A 46 3.91 -18.02 29.22
N TYR A 47 3.42 -18.20 27.99
CA TYR A 47 3.74 -17.33 26.86
C TYR A 47 3.33 -15.88 27.14
N TYR A 48 2.11 -15.66 27.64
CA TYR A 48 1.63 -14.32 28.02
C TYR A 48 2.49 -13.69 29.11
N TRP A 49 2.90 -14.46 30.11
CA TRP A 49 3.72 -13.98 31.22
C TRP A 49 5.13 -13.59 30.75
N ILE A 50 5.77 -14.42 29.93
CA ILE A 50 7.10 -14.14 29.35
C ILE A 50 7.03 -12.94 28.40
N HIS A 51 6.04 -12.88 27.51
CA HIS A 51 5.84 -11.76 26.61
C HIS A 51 5.66 -10.45 27.38
N LYS A 52 4.86 -10.45 28.45
CA LYS A 52 4.65 -9.29 29.33
C LYS A 52 5.93 -8.83 30.03
N MET A 53 6.85 -9.76 30.34
CA MET A 53 8.12 -9.45 30.98
C MET A 53 9.11 -8.78 30.02
N PHE A 54 9.14 -9.18 28.74
CA PHE A 54 10.03 -8.58 27.73
C PHE A 54 9.56 -7.21 27.22
N HIS A 55 8.25 -6.93 27.23
CA HIS A 55 7.70 -5.68 26.71
C HIS A 55 7.49 -4.57 27.75
N ARG A 56 7.92 -4.76 29.00
CA ARG A 56 7.64 -3.79 30.08
C ARG A 56 8.45 -2.50 29.98
N ASP A 57 9.65 -2.54 29.40
CA ASP A 57 10.60 -1.41 29.50
C ASP A 57 11.01 -0.76 28.16
N TYR A 58 10.74 -1.38 27.01
CA TYR A 58 11.28 -0.88 25.72
C TYR A 58 10.41 0.18 25.02
N LEU A 59 9.12 0.28 25.37
CA LEU A 59 8.17 1.12 24.62
C LEU A 59 7.96 2.52 25.22
N PHE A 60 8.39 2.80 26.44
CA PHE A 60 8.12 4.10 27.08
C PHE A 60 9.03 5.25 26.64
N TYR A 61 10.25 4.97 26.18
CA TYR A 61 11.19 6.05 25.81
C TYR A 61 10.91 6.65 24.42
N GLN A 62 10.21 5.94 23.53
CA GLN A 62 10.06 6.37 22.13
C GLN A 62 8.79 7.22 21.87
N LEU A 63 7.92 7.36 22.87
CA LEU A 63 6.66 8.12 22.79
C LEU A 63 6.82 9.65 22.99
N SER A 64 8.00 10.14 23.38
CA SER A 64 8.22 11.60 23.56
C SER A 64 8.39 12.36 22.23
N TYR A 65 8.51 11.66 21.10
CA TYR A 65 8.75 12.27 19.78
C TYR A 65 7.50 12.36 18.88
N TYR A 66 6.32 11.96 19.38
CA TYR A 66 5.09 11.86 18.58
C TYR A 66 4.02 12.90 18.95
N PRO A 67 3.16 13.31 17.98
CA PRO A 67 2.18 14.38 18.13
C PRO A 67 1.11 14.08 19.21
N PRO A 68 0.44 15.12 19.76
CA PRO A 68 -0.42 15.02 20.94
C PRO A 68 -1.55 13.99 20.86
N PHE A 69 -2.05 13.69 19.65
CA PHE A 69 -3.13 12.73 19.43
C PHE A 69 -2.80 11.30 19.90
N LEU A 70 -1.53 10.89 19.79
CA LEU A 70 -1.08 9.56 20.24
C LEU A 70 -0.94 9.44 21.77
N ARG A 71 -0.97 10.55 22.52
CA ARG A 71 -1.03 10.51 24.00
C ARG A 71 -2.37 9.96 24.49
N SER A 72 -3.43 10.14 23.71
CA SER A 72 -4.78 9.63 24.03
C SER A 72 -4.95 8.15 23.70
N ALA A 73 -3.95 7.49 23.11
CA ALA A 73 -3.97 6.06 22.83
C ALA A 73 -3.65 5.18 24.05
N SER A 74 -3.31 5.80 25.19
CA SER A 74 -3.03 5.15 26.48
C SER A 74 -4.23 4.41 27.11
N ILE A 75 -5.43 4.58 26.53
CA ILE A 75 -6.69 3.90 26.91
C ILE A 75 -6.98 2.65 26.06
N LEU A 76 -6.20 2.39 25.00
CA LEU A 76 -6.44 1.26 24.11
C LEU A 76 -5.42 0.14 24.38
N LEU A 77 -5.91 -1.09 24.49
CA LEU A 77 -5.04 -2.27 24.67
C LEU A 77 -4.12 -2.51 23.45
N GLN A 78 -4.55 -2.10 22.25
CA GLN A 78 -3.78 -2.19 21.01
C GLN A 78 -4.15 -1.04 20.08
N VAL A 79 -3.16 -0.56 19.32
CA VAL A 79 -3.32 0.49 18.29
C VAL A 79 -2.83 -0.09 16.97
N VAL A 80 -3.72 -0.13 15.97
CA VAL A 80 -3.36 -0.49 14.60
C VAL A 80 -3.24 0.80 13.79
N LEU A 81 -2.04 1.08 13.32
CA LEU A 81 -1.77 2.22 12.45
C LEU A 81 -1.98 1.79 10.99
N ALA A 82 -3.05 2.30 10.38
CA ALA A 82 -3.43 2.02 8.99
C ALA A 82 -3.59 3.31 8.17
N TYR A 83 -2.85 4.37 8.51
CA TYR A 83 -2.93 5.68 7.87
C TYR A 83 -2.25 5.76 6.48
N GLY A 84 -1.73 4.65 5.97
CA GLY A 84 -1.09 4.58 4.65
C GLY A 84 0.21 5.37 4.56
N ALA A 85 0.55 5.81 3.34
CA ALA A 85 1.71 6.64 3.05
C ALA A 85 1.22 7.96 2.45
N GLU A 86 1.27 9.03 3.25
CA GLU A 86 0.77 10.36 2.87
C GLU A 86 1.82 11.20 2.13
N SER A 87 3.11 10.89 2.33
CA SER A 87 4.21 11.68 1.79
C SER A 87 4.55 11.34 0.35
N ASP A 88 4.67 12.36 -0.50
CA ASP A 88 5.23 12.22 -1.84
C ASP A 88 6.76 12.09 -1.82
N ARG A 89 7.30 11.42 -2.84
CA ARG A 89 8.75 11.39 -3.06
C ARG A 89 9.16 12.62 -3.84
N ILE A 90 9.97 13.45 -3.21
CA ILE A 90 10.63 14.60 -3.84
C ILE A 90 11.70 14.09 -4.82
N LEU A 91 11.85 14.75 -5.97
CA LEU A 91 12.84 14.36 -6.99
C LEU A 91 14.24 14.86 -6.64
N GLY A 92 14.34 15.98 -5.93
CA GLY A 92 15.58 16.61 -5.50
C GLY A 92 16.36 17.22 -6.67
N ILE A 93 15.66 17.68 -7.70
CA ILE A 93 16.25 18.25 -8.91
C ILE A 93 16.02 19.77 -8.99
N PRO A 94 16.95 20.54 -9.57
CA PRO A 94 16.76 21.97 -9.75
C PRO A 94 15.49 22.26 -10.56
N GLY A 95 14.62 23.10 -10.02
CA GLY A 95 13.39 23.54 -10.67
C GLY A 95 12.15 22.68 -10.38
N GLU A 96 12.18 21.74 -9.44
CA GLU A 96 11.00 20.93 -9.08
C GLU A 96 9.84 21.75 -8.46
N GLU A 97 10.13 22.95 -7.95
CA GLU A 97 9.14 23.90 -7.41
C GLU A 97 8.50 24.81 -8.48
N LEU A 98 8.85 24.62 -9.76
CA LEU A 98 8.30 25.43 -10.84
C LEU A 98 6.82 25.12 -11.08
N LYS A 99 6.05 26.17 -11.40
CA LYS A 99 4.64 26.01 -11.78
C LYS A 99 4.51 25.07 -12.97
N GLY A 100 3.61 24.10 -12.88
CA GLY A 100 3.41 23.06 -13.90
C GLY A 100 4.03 21.70 -13.53
N ILE A 101 4.79 21.63 -12.43
CA ILE A 101 5.27 20.37 -11.87
C ILE A 101 4.37 19.99 -10.71
N TYR A 102 3.82 18.79 -10.76
CA TYR A 102 2.87 18.29 -9.78
C TYR A 102 3.22 16.85 -9.40
N SER A 103 2.96 16.48 -8.16
CA SER A 103 2.97 15.08 -7.76
C SER A 103 1.85 14.32 -8.50
N ALA A 104 2.15 13.07 -8.88
CA ALA A 104 1.12 12.20 -9.42
C ALA A 104 -0.03 12.00 -8.42
N ARG A 105 0.26 11.98 -7.11
CA ARG A 105 -0.77 11.86 -6.06
C ARG A 105 -1.67 13.10 -6.02
N GLU A 106 -1.10 14.30 -6.08
CA GLU A 106 -1.86 15.55 -6.08
C GLU A 106 -2.79 15.62 -7.30
N PHE A 107 -2.29 15.26 -8.48
CA PHE A 107 -3.11 15.18 -9.69
C PHE A 107 -4.23 14.14 -9.57
N VAL A 108 -3.93 12.99 -8.96
CA VAL A 108 -4.93 11.94 -8.67
C VAL A 108 -5.99 12.42 -7.68
N TRP A 109 -5.57 13.11 -6.65
CA TRP A 109 -6.45 13.67 -5.63
C TRP A 109 -7.35 14.76 -6.22
N TRP A 110 -6.79 15.62 -7.07
CA TRP A 110 -7.52 16.64 -7.81
C TRP A 110 -8.64 16.05 -8.65
N TYR A 111 -8.36 15.10 -9.56
CA TYR A 111 -9.42 14.55 -10.41
C TYR A 111 -10.44 13.69 -9.64
N ASN A 112 -10.08 13.15 -8.47
CA ASN A 112 -10.99 12.44 -7.57
C ASN A 112 -11.75 13.36 -6.60
N GLY A 113 -11.48 14.67 -6.61
CA GLY A 113 -12.17 15.64 -5.75
C GLY A 113 -11.79 15.59 -4.27
N HIS A 114 -10.54 15.22 -3.95
CA HIS A 114 -10.04 15.27 -2.58
C HIS A 114 -10.00 16.73 -2.07
N PRO A 115 -10.50 17.04 -0.86
CA PRO A 115 -10.58 18.42 -0.36
C PRO A 115 -9.24 19.16 -0.34
N ASP A 116 -8.15 18.47 -0.02
CA ASP A 116 -6.81 19.09 0.04
C ASP A 116 -6.23 19.46 -1.34
N CYS A 117 -6.80 18.97 -2.43
CA CYS A 117 -6.32 19.22 -3.80
C CYS A 117 -7.42 19.68 -4.77
N SER A 118 -8.61 20.06 -4.28
CA SER A 118 -9.69 20.56 -5.14
C SER A 118 -9.33 21.88 -5.83
N ASP A 119 -8.48 22.68 -5.19
CA ASP A 119 -8.04 23.99 -5.67
C ASP A 119 -6.79 23.90 -6.56
N LEU A 120 -6.32 22.68 -6.88
CA LEU A 120 -5.22 22.48 -7.80
C LEU A 120 -5.63 22.94 -9.21
N ASP A 121 -4.84 23.82 -9.81
CA ASP A 121 -5.08 24.36 -11.16
C ASP A 121 -3.96 23.91 -12.12
N PRO A 122 -3.97 22.64 -12.56
CA PRO A 122 -2.99 22.14 -13.50
C PRO A 122 -3.17 22.83 -14.87
N ASP A 123 -2.09 23.38 -15.42
CA ASP A 123 -2.12 23.99 -16.75
C ASP A 123 -2.13 22.89 -17.83
N LEU A 124 -3.33 22.59 -18.32
CA LEU A 124 -3.56 21.60 -19.38
C LEU A 124 -3.75 22.24 -20.76
N LYS A 125 -3.58 23.56 -20.89
CA LYS A 125 -3.93 24.33 -22.09
C LYS A 125 -2.70 24.83 -22.84
N SER A 126 -1.63 25.17 -22.12
CA SER A 126 -0.44 25.80 -22.71
C SER A 126 0.43 24.87 -23.56
N THR A 127 0.24 23.55 -23.45
CA THR A 127 1.08 22.54 -24.13
C THR A 127 0.26 21.37 -24.63
N ASP A 128 0.70 20.72 -25.71
CA ASP A 128 0.11 19.48 -26.22
C ASP A 128 0.69 18.21 -25.58
N THR A 129 1.69 18.36 -24.72
CA THR A 129 2.53 17.28 -24.22
C THR A 129 2.67 17.31 -22.71
N ALA A 130 2.40 16.17 -22.06
CA ALA A 130 2.70 15.93 -20.65
C ALA A 130 3.82 14.89 -20.49
N VAL A 131 4.65 15.04 -19.45
CA VAL A 131 5.72 14.11 -19.11
C VAL A 131 5.49 13.60 -17.69
N ILE A 132 5.45 12.28 -17.52
CA ILE A 132 5.26 11.63 -16.24
C ILE A 132 6.53 10.84 -15.91
N LEU A 133 7.13 11.14 -14.77
CA LEU A 133 8.31 10.45 -14.26
C LEU A 133 7.89 9.24 -13.43
N GLY A 134 7.84 8.07 -14.05
CA GLY A 134 7.44 6.83 -13.41
C GLY A 134 6.87 5.81 -14.39
N GLN A 135 7.03 4.53 -14.04
CA GLN A 135 6.50 3.39 -14.79
C GLN A 135 5.72 2.45 -13.85
N GLY A 136 4.92 3.02 -12.95
CA GLY A 136 4.02 2.28 -12.07
C GLY A 136 2.56 2.46 -12.49
N ASN A 137 1.62 1.79 -11.82
CA ASN A 137 0.20 1.89 -12.13
C ASN A 137 -0.32 3.33 -12.05
N VAL A 138 0.07 4.09 -11.02
CA VAL A 138 -0.34 5.50 -10.87
C VAL A 138 0.06 6.34 -12.09
N ALA A 139 1.25 6.10 -12.67
CA ALA A 139 1.68 6.80 -13.87
C ALA A 139 0.79 6.47 -15.08
N LEU A 140 0.33 5.22 -15.19
CA LEU A 140 -0.62 4.80 -16.22
C LEU A 140 -2.02 5.39 -15.99
N ASP A 141 -2.46 5.52 -14.74
CA ASP A 141 -3.75 6.11 -14.40
C ASP A 141 -3.79 7.59 -14.78
N VAL A 142 -2.74 8.35 -14.42
CA VAL A 142 -2.60 9.75 -14.83
C VAL A 142 -2.56 9.88 -16.35
N ALA A 143 -1.77 9.04 -17.04
CA ALA A 143 -1.73 9.04 -18.50
C ALA A 143 -3.10 8.72 -19.12
N ARG A 144 -3.85 7.80 -18.53
CA ARG A 144 -5.19 7.41 -18.97
C ARG A 144 -6.16 8.57 -18.83
N ILE A 145 -6.16 9.26 -17.69
CA ILE A 145 -7.05 10.42 -17.45
C ILE A 145 -6.74 11.55 -18.44
N LEU A 146 -5.46 11.80 -18.73
CA LEU A 146 -5.04 12.84 -19.68
C LEU A 146 -5.40 12.54 -21.14
N LEU A 147 -5.42 11.26 -21.54
CA LEU A 147 -5.62 10.86 -22.94
C LEU A 147 -7.01 10.33 -23.27
N ARG A 148 -7.81 9.97 -22.26
CA ARG A 148 -9.14 9.36 -22.48
C ARG A 148 -10.14 10.43 -22.94
N PRO A 149 -11.04 10.11 -23.89
CA PRO A 149 -12.07 11.05 -24.32
C PRO A 149 -12.91 11.52 -23.14
N THR A 150 -13.12 12.84 -23.05
CA THR A 150 -13.88 13.47 -21.97
C THR A 150 -15.34 13.02 -21.94
N SER A 151 -15.90 12.58 -23.07
CA SER A 151 -17.23 11.97 -23.15
C SER A 151 -17.33 10.60 -22.46
N GLU A 152 -16.22 9.88 -22.31
CA GLU A 152 -16.17 8.65 -21.53
C GLU A 152 -15.90 8.94 -20.04
N LEU A 153 -15.03 9.91 -19.76
CA LEU A 153 -14.76 10.36 -18.39
C LEU A 153 -16.01 10.97 -17.74
N ALA A 154 -16.87 11.66 -18.51
CA ALA A 154 -18.14 12.18 -18.03
C ALA A 154 -19.13 11.10 -17.53
N LYS A 155 -18.86 9.81 -17.79
CA LYS A 155 -19.66 8.68 -17.29
C LYS A 155 -19.09 8.07 -16.00
N THR A 156 -17.93 8.53 -15.54
CA THR A 156 -17.29 8.07 -14.31
C THR A 156 -17.58 9.03 -13.16
N ASP A 157 -17.07 8.70 -11.97
CA ASP A 157 -17.12 9.50 -10.74
C ASP A 157 -16.02 10.57 -10.66
N ILE A 158 -15.53 11.02 -11.82
CA ILE A 158 -14.51 12.09 -11.88
C ILE A 158 -15.12 13.41 -11.38
N ALA A 159 -14.32 14.22 -10.68
CA ALA A 159 -14.80 15.49 -10.17
C ALA A 159 -15.16 16.47 -11.30
N ASP A 160 -16.28 17.18 -11.16
CA ASP A 160 -16.81 18.08 -12.20
C ASP A 160 -15.81 19.17 -12.61
N HIS A 161 -15.08 19.73 -11.65
CA HIS A 161 -14.06 20.76 -11.90
C HIS A 161 -12.90 20.20 -12.73
N ALA A 162 -12.46 18.97 -12.46
CA ALA A 162 -11.40 18.32 -13.21
C ALA A 162 -11.85 17.94 -14.62
N LEU A 163 -13.10 17.46 -14.76
CA LEU A 163 -13.69 17.18 -16.06
C LEU A 163 -13.78 18.44 -16.93
N ALA A 164 -14.20 19.58 -16.37
CA ALA A 164 -14.24 20.85 -17.07
C ALA A 164 -12.84 21.28 -17.57
N SER A 165 -11.82 21.17 -16.71
CA SER A 165 -10.43 21.45 -17.11
C SER A 165 -9.91 20.49 -18.19
N LEU A 166 -10.28 19.21 -18.12
CA LEU A 166 -9.90 18.20 -19.12
C LEU A 166 -10.63 18.39 -20.45
N GLN A 167 -11.85 18.91 -20.46
CA GLN A 167 -12.58 19.25 -21.70
C GLN A 167 -11.87 20.32 -22.52
N GLU A 168 -11.22 21.26 -21.85
CA GLU A 168 -10.46 22.33 -22.50
C GLU A 168 -8.98 21.97 -22.72
N SER A 169 -8.56 20.76 -22.34
CA SER A 169 -7.17 20.30 -22.43
C SER A 169 -6.69 20.18 -23.88
N SER A 170 -5.50 20.72 -24.15
CA SER A 170 -4.78 20.58 -25.43
C SER A 170 -3.81 19.40 -25.43
N ILE A 171 -3.68 18.66 -24.32
CA ILE A 171 -2.78 17.51 -24.20
C ILE A 171 -3.20 16.40 -25.16
N ARG A 172 -2.28 15.95 -26.02
CA ARG A 172 -2.45 14.84 -26.96
C ARG A 172 -1.35 13.78 -26.83
N LYS A 173 -0.22 14.13 -26.20
CA LYS A 173 0.93 13.24 -26.03
C LYS A 173 1.28 13.13 -24.55
N VAL A 174 1.49 11.91 -24.08
CA VAL A 174 1.99 11.64 -22.73
C VAL A 174 3.21 10.76 -22.82
N TYR A 175 4.34 11.24 -22.27
CA TYR A 175 5.58 10.47 -22.17
C TYR A 175 5.73 9.88 -20.78
N LEU A 176 5.87 8.55 -20.70
CA LEU A 176 6.18 7.82 -19.47
C LEU A 176 7.69 7.58 -19.40
N VAL A 177 8.37 8.30 -18.52
CA VAL A 177 9.83 8.22 -18.37
C VAL A 177 10.18 7.38 -17.15
N GLY A 178 10.82 6.23 -17.39
CA GLY A 178 11.37 5.38 -16.34
C GLY A 178 12.87 5.57 -16.18
N ARG A 179 13.35 5.46 -14.94
CA ARG A 179 14.80 5.41 -14.66
C ARG A 179 15.47 4.08 -15.03
N ARG A 180 14.70 3.04 -15.33
CA ARG A 180 15.16 1.67 -15.60
C ARG A 180 14.47 1.13 -16.85
N GLY A 181 14.93 -0.03 -17.33
CA GLY A 181 14.39 -0.67 -18.53
C GLY A 181 12.99 -1.27 -18.35
N PRO A 182 12.37 -1.75 -19.44
CA PRO A 182 11.00 -2.27 -19.46
C PRO A 182 10.78 -3.46 -18.52
N VAL A 183 11.80 -4.29 -18.29
CA VAL A 183 11.75 -5.45 -17.40
C VAL A 183 11.57 -5.03 -15.92
N GLN A 184 11.93 -3.79 -15.58
CA GLN A 184 11.81 -3.23 -14.24
C GLN A 184 10.60 -2.30 -14.08
N ALA A 185 9.71 -2.25 -15.08
CA ALA A 185 8.46 -1.51 -14.97
C ALA A 185 7.61 -2.11 -13.84
N ALA A 186 7.07 -1.24 -12.98
CA ALA A 186 6.25 -1.62 -11.84
C ALA A 186 4.75 -1.70 -12.19
N CYS A 187 4.38 -1.40 -13.45
CA CYS A 187 3.02 -1.53 -13.93
C CYS A 187 2.62 -2.99 -14.09
N THR A 188 1.37 -3.31 -13.75
CA THR A 188 0.83 -4.65 -13.98
C THR A 188 0.45 -4.85 -15.45
N ALA A 189 0.50 -6.09 -15.92
CA ALA A 189 0.16 -6.44 -17.30
C ALA A 189 -1.29 -6.07 -17.69
N LYS A 190 -2.20 -6.04 -16.71
CA LYS A 190 -3.59 -5.61 -16.91
C LYS A 190 -3.65 -4.12 -17.26
N GLU A 191 -3.06 -3.26 -16.42
CA GLU A 191 -3.08 -1.81 -16.64
C GLU A 191 -2.37 -1.40 -17.92
N LEU A 192 -1.24 -2.05 -18.23
CA LEU A 192 -0.54 -1.82 -19.49
C LEU A 192 -1.40 -2.21 -20.70
N ARG A 193 -2.14 -3.33 -20.62
CA ARG A 193 -3.04 -3.76 -21.69
C ARG A 193 -4.21 -2.82 -21.88
N GLU A 194 -4.75 -2.23 -20.82
CA GLU A 194 -5.85 -1.27 -20.93
C GLU A 194 -5.40 0.03 -21.63
N VAL A 195 -4.19 0.51 -21.34
CA VAL A 195 -3.59 1.65 -22.06
C VAL A 195 -3.34 1.28 -23.53
N LEU A 196 -2.73 0.12 -23.79
CA LEU A 196 -2.44 -0.34 -25.16
C LEU A 196 -3.70 -0.71 -25.97
N GLY A 197 -4.77 -1.17 -25.29
CA GLY A 197 -6.05 -1.50 -25.91
C GLY A 197 -6.73 -0.26 -26.49
N ASN A 198 -6.51 0.91 -25.88
CA ASN A 198 -6.95 2.21 -26.40
C ASN A 198 -6.01 2.73 -27.51
N VAL A 199 -4.78 2.22 -27.61
CA VAL A 199 -3.77 2.55 -28.66
C VAL A 199 -3.98 1.72 -29.94
N LYS A 200 -5.04 0.91 -30.03
CA LYS A 200 -5.36 0.14 -31.24
C LYS A 200 -5.65 1.01 -32.48
N TYR A 201 -5.81 2.32 -32.33
CA TYR A 201 -5.98 3.29 -33.44
C TYR A 201 -4.67 3.87 -34.01
N LEU A 202 -3.49 3.51 -33.49
CA LEU A 202 -2.20 4.11 -33.92
C LEU A 202 -1.21 3.14 -34.57
N LEU A 203 -1.56 1.85 -34.69
CA LEU A 203 -0.69 0.85 -35.33
C LEU A 203 -1.25 0.26 -36.63
N ASP A 204 -2.43 0.70 -37.06
CA ASP A 204 -2.95 0.45 -38.42
C ASP A 204 -2.67 1.69 -39.30
N TYR A 205 -1.40 1.98 -39.57
CA TYR A 205 -0.93 2.79 -40.71
C TYR A 205 0.46 2.34 -41.13
#